data_AF-A0A7I8C713-F1
#
_entry.id   AF-A0A7I8C713-F1
#
_cell.length_a   1.000
_cell.length_b   1.000
_cell.length_c   1.000
_cell.angle_alpha   90.00
_cell.angle_beta   90.00
_cell.angle_gamma   90.00
#
_symmetry.space_group_name_H-M   'P 1'
#
loop_
_entity.id
_entity.type
_entity.pdbx_description
1 polymer ?
#
loop_
_entity_poly.entity_id
_entity_poly.type
_entity_poly.pdbx_seq_one_letter_code
_entity_poly.pdbx_strand_id
1 'polypeptide(L)'
;MTTAMVKQEIAVASFSKVYDLDQVETALNELSEGASDALRSTYEKMLKVGNLRFCVKPNRMPSIDDLIGSLPNFTEPLDDIRKQVALCLETDDRLELMPILLLGDPGIGKTHFAKQLSRLLGTAYHYVAMSSLTAGWILSGASSQWKNAKPGKVFDALVHGSYANPVIAVDEIDKATGDSQYDPLGALYALLEHDTAQTFIDEFAEIPINAGHVIWIATANDERAIPEPILNRMNVYEIPPPDRDGSRRIAQSIYNEIRSAHGWGQRFPAQLGGRRSTRWRRRRRVKCGARS
;
A
#
# COMPACT_ATOMS: atom_id res chain seq x y z
N MET A 1 -12.51 30.59 14.04
CA MET A 1 -13.17 29.29 13.75
C MET A 1 -12.09 28.23 13.79
N THR A 2 -12.26 27.31 14.74
CA THR A 2 -11.26 26.45 15.33
C THR A 2 -10.74 25.42 14.33
N THR A 3 -9.42 25.37 14.15
CA THR A 3 -8.71 24.30 13.44
C THR A 3 -8.99 22.99 14.16
N ALA A 4 -9.78 22.10 13.57
CA ALA A 4 -9.92 20.73 14.05
C ALA A 4 -8.56 20.04 13.84
N MET A 5 -7.77 19.98 14.91
CA MET A 5 -6.65 19.07 15.00
C MET A 5 -7.22 17.65 14.90
N VAL A 6 -6.89 16.94 13.83
CA VAL A 6 -7.09 15.50 13.74
C VAL A 6 -6.34 14.90 14.91
N LYS A 7 -7.10 14.33 15.86
CA LYS A 7 -6.57 13.70 17.05
C LYS A 7 -5.89 12.41 16.58
N GLN A 8 -4.59 12.48 16.27
CA GLN A 8 -3.80 11.27 16.06
C GLN A 8 -3.76 10.54 17.40
N GLU A 9 -4.60 9.51 17.52
CA GLU A 9 -4.71 8.70 18.71
C GLU A 9 -3.62 7.64 18.68
N ILE A 10 -2.85 7.61 19.76
CA ILE A 10 -1.53 7.00 19.83
C ILE A 10 -1.67 5.49 19.76
N ALA A 11 -1.48 4.89 18.59
CA ALA A 11 -1.25 3.46 18.46
C ALA A 11 -0.09 3.04 19.37
N VAL A 12 -0.22 1.91 20.07
CA VAL A 12 0.91 1.33 20.80
C VAL A 12 1.83 0.70 19.76
N ALA A 13 2.82 1.47 19.30
CA ALA A 13 3.79 0.98 18.35
C ALA A 13 4.80 0.09 19.08
N SER A 14 4.68 -1.22 18.88
CA SER A 14 5.74 -2.16 19.26
C SER A 14 6.81 -2.17 18.16
N PHE A 15 8.04 -2.54 18.50
CA PHE A 15 9.06 -2.78 17.47
C PHE A 15 9.03 -4.25 17.05
N SER A 16 9.09 -4.51 15.74
CA SER A 16 9.31 -5.84 15.19
C SER A 16 10.63 -5.90 14.45
N LYS A 17 11.34 -7.01 14.59
CA LYS A 17 12.55 -7.29 13.81
C LYS A 17 12.12 -7.75 12.42
N VAL A 18 12.65 -7.08 11.39
CA VAL A 18 12.34 -7.35 9.99
C VAL A 18 13.41 -8.19 9.31
N TYR A 19 14.66 -8.17 9.80
CA TYR A 19 15.75 -9.02 9.29
C TYR A 19 16.82 -9.21 10.37
N ASP A 20 17.77 -10.08 10.13
CA ASP A 20 18.87 -10.36 11.06
C ASP A 20 20.11 -9.52 10.72
N LEU A 21 20.65 -8.80 11.71
CA LEU A 21 21.81 -7.92 11.50
C LEU A 21 23.11 -8.72 11.36
N ASP A 22 23.23 -9.82 12.08
CA ASP A 22 24.42 -10.67 12.05
C ASP A 22 24.52 -11.33 10.67
N GLN A 23 23.39 -11.76 10.09
CA GLN A 23 23.36 -12.29 8.72
C GLN A 23 23.78 -11.24 7.69
N VAL A 24 23.36 -9.98 7.85
CA VAL A 24 23.77 -8.88 6.96
C VAL A 24 25.27 -8.60 7.09
N GLU A 25 25.80 -8.59 8.31
CA GLU A 25 27.22 -8.37 8.56
C GLU A 25 28.08 -9.51 7.98
N THR A 26 27.67 -10.76 8.18
CA THR A 26 28.30 -11.93 7.55
C THR A 26 28.28 -11.81 6.04
N ALA A 27 27.11 -11.55 5.44
CA ALA A 27 26.99 -11.42 3.99
C ALA A 27 27.85 -10.28 3.42
N LEU A 28 27.95 -9.14 4.12
CA LEU A 28 28.80 -8.02 3.73
C LEU A 28 30.29 -8.38 3.75
N ASN A 29 30.73 -9.12 4.77
CA ASN A 29 32.13 -9.54 4.91
C ASN A 29 32.52 -10.62 3.88
N GLU A 30 31.56 -11.44 3.43
CA GLU A 30 31.76 -12.48 2.43
C GLU A 30 31.69 -11.98 0.98
N LEU A 31 31.29 -10.71 0.75
CA LEU A 31 31.26 -10.14 -0.60
C LEU A 31 32.65 -10.12 -1.23
N SER A 32 32.79 -10.82 -2.35
CA SER A 32 34.01 -10.79 -3.16
C SER A 32 34.37 -9.37 -3.63
N GLU A 33 35.64 -9.14 -3.98
CA GLU A 33 36.10 -7.84 -4.52
C GLU A 33 35.39 -7.43 -5.82
N GLY A 34 34.85 -8.38 -6.59
CA GLY A 34 34.09 -8.14 -7.81
C GLY A 34 32.57 -8.03 -7.62
N ALA A 35 32.08 -8.06 -6.37
CA ALA A 35 30.64 -7.96 -6.08
C ALA A 35 30.06 -6.59 -6.49
N SER A 36 28.75 -6.56 -6.71
CA SER A 36 28.02 -5.35 -7.06
C SER A 36 28.17 -4.27 -5.98
N ASP A 37 28.70 -3.09 -6.35
CA ASP A 37 28.77 -1.91 -5.47
C ASP A 37 27.40 -1.52 -4.90
N ALA A 38 26.33 -1.74 -5.69
CA ALA A 38 24.97 -1.46 -5.27
C ALA A 38 24.52 -2.41 -4.15
N LEU A 39 24.91 -3.70 -4.22
CA LEU A 39 24.62 -4.68 -3.18
C LEU A 39 25.37 -4.34 -1.90
N ARG A 40 26.68 -4.06 -2.00
CA ARG A 40 27.50 -3.62 -0.86
C ARG A 40 26.89 -2.40 -0.17
N SER A 41 26.53 -1.37 -0.94
CA SER A 41 25.87 -0.17 -0.42
C SER A 41 24.52 -0.48 0.24
N THR A 42 23.82 -1.51 -0.20
CA THR A 42 22.54 -1.94 0.38
C THR A 42 22.75 -2.58 1.74
N TYR A 43 23.72 -3.49 1.90
CA TYR A 43 24.06 -4.05 3.20
C TYR A 43 24.56 -3.01 4.21
N GLU A 44 25.43 -2.10 3.78
CA GLU A 44 25.88 -0.99 4.64
C GLU A 44 24.71 -0.13 5.13
N LYS A 45 23.74 0.13 4.26
CA LYS A 45 22.51 0.85 4.64
C LYS A 45 21.64 0.05 5.59
N MET A 46 21.50 -1.26 5.38
CA MET A 46 20.76 -2.13 6.30
C MET A 46 21.37 -2.05 7.71
N LEU A 47 22.68 -2.24 7.84
CA LEU A 47 23.37 -2.12 9.14
C LEU A 47 23.17 -0.74 9.78
N LYS A 48 23.24 0.32 8.97
CA LYS A 48 23.04 1.71 9.45
C LYS A 48 21.61 2.00 9.90
N VAL A 49 20.61 1.53 9.16
CA VAL A 49 19.19 1.76 9.46
C VAL A 49 18.74 0.87 10.63
N GLY A 50 19.33 -0.31 10.77
CA GLY A 50 18.94 -1.31 11.76
C GLY A 50 17.71 -2.11 11.35
N ASN A 51 17.42 -3.18 12.08
CA ASN A 51 16.40 -4.16 11.73
C ASN A 51 15.02 -3.96 12.37
N LEU A 52 14.85 -2.94 13.23
CA LEU A 52 13.60 -2.70 13.93
C LEU A 52 12.67 -1.77 13.13
N ARG A 53 11.41 -2.16 12.99
CA ARG A 53 10.35 -1.34 12.39
C ARG A 53 9.16 -1.23 13.34
N PHE A 54 8.39 -0.16 13.20
CA PHE A 54 7.15 0.03 13.94
C PHE A 54 6.10 -0.98 13.48
N CYS A 55 5.60 -1.80 14.39
CA CYS A 55 4.43 -2.63 14.16
C CYS A 55 3.23 -1.91 14.77
N VAL A 56 2.33 -1.43 13.92
CA VAL A 56 1.15 -0.67 14.34
C VAL A 56 0.11 -1.63 14.88
N LYS A 57 -0.23 -1.48 16.16
CA LYS A 57 -1.38 -2.11 16.77
C LYS A 57 -2.40 -1.03 17.14
N PRO A 58 -3.64 -1.08 16.62
CA PRO A 58 -4.70 -0.22 17.09
C PRO A 58 -4.84 -0.38 18.62
N ASN A 59 -4.93 0.72 19.35
CA ASN A 59 -5.17 0.70 20.80
C ASN A 59 -6.65 0.84 21.16
N ARG A 60 -7.49 1.04 20.14
CA ARG A 60 -8.95 1.15 20.20
C ARG A 60 -9.51 0.89 18.80
N MET A 61 -10.84 0.74 18.72
CA MET A 61 -11.52 0.61 17.43
C MET A 61 -11.33 1.89 16.59
N PRO A 62 -10.72 1.81 15.40
CA PRO A 62 -10.64 2.95 14.51
C PRO A 62 -12.03 3.27 13.93
N SER A 63 -12.19 4.45 13.33
CA SER A 63 -13.47 4.93 12.77
C SER A 63 -13.91 4.16 11.50
N ILE A 64 -14.15 2.85 11.62
CA ILE A 64 -14.60 2.00 10.51
C ILE A 64 -15.97 2.47 10.01
N ASP A 65 -16.86 2.91 10.89
CA ASP A 65 -18.19 3.39 10.50
C ASP A 65 -18.13 4.64 9.61
N ASP A 66 -17.16 5.54 9.87
CA ASP A 66 -16.92 6.70 9.00
C ASP A 66 -16.44 6.24 7.61
N LEU A 67 -15.59 5.21 7.56
CA LEU A 67 -15.10 4.65 6.30
C LEU A 67 -16.23 3.97 5.53
N ILE A 68 -17.07 3.18 6.18
CA ILE A 68 -18.29 2.58 5.59
C ILE A 68 -19.20 3.68 5.03
N GLY A 69 -19.44 4.75 5.79
CA GLY A 69 -20.25 5.88 5.33
C GLY A 69 -19.69 6.52 4.04
N SER A 70 -18.36 6.55 3.90
CA SER A 70 -17.69 7.08 2.70
C SER A 70 -17.60 6.09 1.53
N LEU A 71 -17.55 4.78 1.81
CA LEU A 71 -17.32 3.66 0.88
C LEU A 71 -18.34 2.53 1.13
N PRO A 72 -19.64 2.75 0.90
CA PRO A 72 -20.69 1.81 1.31
C PRO A 72 -20.64 0.46 0.57
N ASN A 73 -20.10 0.43 -0.66
CA ASN A 73 -19.92 -0.81 -1.42
C ASN A 73 -18.80 -1.71 -0.86
N PHE A 74 -18.04 -1.25 0.14
CA PHE A 74 -16.99 -2.03 0.82
C PHE A 74 -17.40 -2.42 2.25
N THR A 75 -18.70 -2.42 2.56
CA THR A 75 -19.18 -2.74 3.92
C THR A 75 -18.74 -4.13 4.37
N GLU A 76 -18.86 -5.13 3.50
CA GLU A 76 -18.50 -6.52 3.82
C GLU A 76 -17.03 -6.70 4.23
N PRO A 77 -16.02 -6.28 3.44
CA PRO A 77 -14.63 -6.39 3.89
C PRO A 77 -14.34 -5.53 5.13
N LEU A 78 -15.01 -4.38 5.30
CA LEU A 78 -14.86 -3.53 6.49
C LEU A 78 -15.43 -4.16 7.75
N ASP A 79 -16.55 -4.89 7.63
CA ASP A 79 -17.15 -5.62 8.74
C ASP A 79 -16.24 -6.75 9.22
N ASP A 80 -15.58 -7.46 8.30
CA ASP A 80 -14.60 -8.50 8.66
C ASP A 80 -13.34 -7.91 9.27
N ILE A 81 -12.81 -6.81 8.72
CA ILE A 81 -11.71 -6.06 9.33
C ILE A 81 -12.10 -5.59 10.74
N ARG A 82 -13.35 -5.13 10.95
CA ARG A 82 -13.83 -4.74 12.28
C ARG A 82 -13.73 -5.89 13.27
N LYS A 83 -14.12 -7.10 12.87
CA LYS A 83 -14.01 -8.30 13.73
C LYS A 83 -12.55 -8.60 14.08
N GLN A 84 -11.65 -8.55 13.11
CA GLN A 84 -10.21 -8.81 13.34
C GLN A 84 -9.57 -7.74 14.25
N VAL A 85 -9.91 -6.47 14.05
CA VAL A 85 -9.46 -5.39 14.94
C VAL A 85 -10.02 -5.57 16.34
N ALA A 86 -11.30 -5.95 16.48
CA ALA A 86 -11.89 -6.23 17.79
C ALA A 86 -11.14 -7.35 18.53
N LEU A 87 -10.80 -8.45 17.84
CA LEU A 87 -9.99 -9.53 18.42
C LEU A 87 -8.60 -9.04 18.86
N CYS A 88 -7.90 -8.30 17.99
CA CYS A 88 -6.58 -7.74 18.29
C CYS A 88 -6.57 -6.77 19.48
N LEU A 89 -7.70 -6.08 19.74
CA LEU A 89 -7.84 -5.18 20.89
C LEU A 89 -8.04 -5.92 22.22
N GLU A 90 -8.60 -7.12 22.18
CA GLU A 90 -8.86 -7.94 23.36
C GLU A 90 -7.69 -8.89 23.69
N THR A 91 -6.73 -9.06 22.77
CA THR A 91 -5.54 -9.90 22.97
C THR A 91 -4.25 -9.08 22.95
N ASP A 92 -3.12 -9.70 23.30
CA ASP A 92 -1.78 -9.11 23.10
C ASP A 92 -1.25 -9.30 21.68
N ASP A 93 -1.99 -10.01 20.82
CA ASP A 93 -1.57 -10.35 19.47
C ASP A 93 -1.50 -9.11 18.56
N ARG A 94 -0.73 -9.24 17.49
CA ARG A 94 -0.63 -8.22 16.44
C ARG A 94 -1.88 -8.26 15.58
N LEU A 95 -2.16 -7.16 14.86
CA LEU A 95 -3.21 -7.16 13.87
C LEU A 95 -2.76 -8.01 12.69
N GLU A 96 -3.41 -9.15 12.52
CA GLU A 96 -3.21 -10.05 11.39
C GLU A 96 -4.50 -10.09 10.57
N LEU A 97 -4.36 -9.73 9.30
CA LEU A 97 -5.44 -9.77 8.33
C LEU A 97 -5.07 -10.82 7.28
N MET A 98 -6.00 -11.73 7.00
CA MET A 98 -5.87 -12.57 5.81
C MET A 98 -5.75 -11.67 4.57
N PRO A 99 -4.91 -12.01 3.60
CA PRO A 99 -4.83 -11.27 2.35
C PRO A 99 -6.21 -11.07 1.72
N ILE A 100 -6.50 -9.84 1.29
CA ILE A 100 -7.82 -9.45 0.78
C ILE A 100 -7.75 -9.36 -0.74
N LEU A 101 -8.65 -10.05 -1.46
CA LEU A 101 -8.88 -9.83 -2.88
C LEU A 101 -10.19 -9.07 -3.09
N LEU A 102 -10.10 -7.88 -3.69
CA LEU A 102 -11.26 -7.07 -4.09
C LEU A 102 -11.57 -7.33 -5.57
N LEU A 103 -12.64 -8.07 -5.83
CA LEU A 103 -13.11 -8.38 -7.18
C LEU A 103 -14.23 -7.41 -7.59
N GLY A 104 -14.21 -6.91 -8.82
CA GLY A 104 -15.32 -6.11 -9.35
C GLY A 104 -14.90 -5.23 -10.52
N ASP A 105 -15.82 -4.44 -11.06
CA ASP A 105 -15.55 -3.59 -12.23
C ASP A 105 -14.43 -2.56 -12.01
N PRO A 106 -13.77 -2.10 -13.10
CA PRO A 106 -12.81 -1.00 -13.02
C PRO A 106 -13.49 0.30 -12.58
N GLY A 107 -12.79 1.09 -11.77
CA GLY A 107 -13.29 2.42 -11.34
C GLY A 107 -14.26 2.43 -10.16
N ILE A 108 -14.59 1.28 -9.54
CA ILE A 108 -15.48 1.20 -8.36
C ILE A 108 -14.81 1.62 -7.03
N GLY A 109 -13.53 1.99 -7.06
CA GLY A 109 -12.80 2.53 -5.91
C GLY A 109 -11.93 1.54 -5.13
N LYS A 110 -11.61 0.35 -5.68
CA LYS A 110 -10.79 -0.68 -5.01
C LYS A 110 -9.43 -0.17 -4.53
N THR A 111 -8.69 0.51 -5.40
CA THR A 111 -7.39 1.12 -5.05
C THR A 111 -7.52 2.22 -4.00
N HIS A 112 -8.59 3.01 -4.09
CA HIS A 112 -8.89 4.06 -3.11
C HIS A 112 -9.22 3.46 -1.74
N PHE A 113 -9.98 2.36 -1.69
CA PHE A 113 -10.26 1.61 -0.46
C PHE A 113 -8.97 1.19 0.24
N ALA A 114 -8.04 0.54 -0.47
CA ALA A 114 -6.76 0.10 0.09
C ALA A 114 -5.98 1.26 0.74
N LYS A 115 -5.97 2.41 0.07
CA LYS A 115 -5.34 3.63 0.58
C LYS A 115 -6.05 4.17 1.82
N GLN A 116 -7.37 4.23 1.85
CA GLN A 116 -8.10 4.68 3.04
C GLN A 116 -7.94 3.71 4.21
N LEU A 117 -7.88 2.40 3.95
CA LEU A 117 -7.65 1.40 4.99
C LEU A 117 -6.28 1.58 5.65
N SER A 118 -5.22 1.81 4.87
CA SER A 118 -3.89 2.10 5.44
C SER A 118 -3.88 3.31 6.38
N ARG A 119 -4.64 4.37 6.03
CA ARG A 119 -4.80 5.58 6.85
C ARG A 119 -5.60 5.30 8.11
N LEU A 120 -6.66 4.51 7.99
CA LEU A 120 -7.50 4.10 9.10
C LEU A 120 -6.70 3.29 10.13
N LEU A 121 -5.83 2.39 9.65
CA LEU A 121 -4.96 1.56 10.48
C LEU A 121 -3.71 2.30 10.96
N GLY A 122 -3.38 3.45 10.38
CA GLY A 122 -2.23 4.27 10.77
C GLY A 122 -0.88 3.69 10.33
N THR A 123 -0.82 2.92 9.25
CA THR A 123 0.40 2.30 8.71
C THR A 123 0.75 2.84 7.32
N ALA A 124 1.93 2.48 6.79
CA ALA A 124 2.35 2.89 5.45
C ALA A 124 1.50 2.23 4.35
N TYR A 125 1.44 2.92 3.20
CA TYR A 125 0.76 2.45 2.00
C TYR A 125 1.76 2.33 0.85
N HIS A 126 1.89 1.13 0.29
CA HIS A 126 2.67 0.87 -0.90
C HIS A 126 1.75 0.39 -2.02
N TYR A 127 1.90 0.98 -3.19
CA TYR A 127 1.08 0.66 -4.37
C TYR A 127 1.93 -0.02 -5.44
N VAL A 128 1.44 -1.13 -5.97
CA VAL A 128 2.08 -1.89 -7.05
C VAL A 128 1.03 -2.19 -8.11
N ALA A 129 1.20 -1.68 -9.34
CA ALA A 129 0.26 -1.90 -10.44
C ALA A 129 0.75 -3.00 -11.38
N MET A 130 0.04 -4.14 -11.42
CA MET A 130 0.45 -5.32 -12.20
C MET A 130 0.33 -5.13 -13.72
N SER A 131 -0.61 -4.30 -14.18
CA SER A 131 -0.81 -4.02 -15.62
C SER A 131 0.34 -3.28 -16.30
N SER A 132 1.20 -2.63 -15.53
CA SER A 132 2.37 -1.91 -16.04
C SER A 132 3.65 -2.73 -16.03
N LEU A 133 3.57 -4.01 -15.62
CA LEU A 133 4.74 -4.84 -15.35
C LEU A 133 5.11 -5.70 -16.54
N THR A 134 6.39 -5.68 -16.87
CA THR A 134 7.00 -6.54 -17.89
C THR A 134 7.83 -7.66 -17.28
N ALA A 135 8.00 -7.72 -15.96
CA ALA A 135 8.85 -8.72 -15.30
C ALA A 135 8.40 -9.07 -13.88
N GLY A 136 8.59 -10.34 -13.48
CA GLY A 136 8.17 -10.88 -12.17
C GLY A 136 9.02 -10.48 -10.96
N TRP A 137 10.10 -9.72 -11.19
CA TRP A 137 11.07 -9.31 -10.17
C TRP A 137 10.65 -8.08 -9.35
N ILE A 138 9.42 -7.59 -9.50
CA ILE A 138 9.03 -6.28 -8.95
C ILE A 138 8.74 -6.37 -7.45
N LEU A 139 8.18 -7.49 -7.00
CA LEU A 139 7.97 -7.72 -5.57
C LEU A 139 9.25 -8.23 -4.90
N SER A 140 9.99 -9.14 -5.56
CA SER A 140 11.16 -9.86 -5.01
C SER A 140 12.52 -9.31 -5.40
N GLY A 141 12.61 -8.27 -6.23
CA GLY A 141 13.89 -7.76 -6.72
C GLY A 141 14.47 -8.66 -7.81
N ALA A 142 15.49 -8.15 -8.49
CA ALA A 142 16.23 -8.90 -9.50
C ALA A 142 17.59 -9.34 -8.94
N SER A 143 18.07 -10.51 -9.34
CA SER A 143 19.40 -11.02 -8.95
C SER A 143 20.49 -9.94 -9.02
N SER A 144 21.27 -9.82 -7.95
CA SER A 144 22.37 -8.86 -7.82
C SER A 144 23.45 -8.98 -8.91
N GLN A 145 23.49 -10.11 -9.62
CA GLN A 145 24.40 -10.37 -10.75
C GLN A 145 24.00 -9.57 -12.00
N TRP A 146 22.77 -9.11 -12.10
CA TRP A 146 22.26 -8.40 -13.28
C TRP A 146 22.70 -6.94 -13.26
N LYS A 147 23.04 -6.41 -14.43
CA LYS A 147 23.41 -5.00 -14.56
C LYS A 147 22.21 -4.10 -14.21
N ASN A 148 22.41 -3.17 -13.27
CA ASN A 148 21.37 -2.30 -12.73
C ASN A 148 20.26 -3.02 -11.94
N ALA A 149 20.54 -4.21 -11.40
CA ALA A 149 19.64 -4.89 -10.48
C ALA A 149 19.32 -4.02 -9.26
N LYS A 150 18.12 -4.19 -8.71
CA LYS A 150 17.63 -3.44 -7.56
C LYS A 150 16.75 -4.35 -6.69
N PRO A 151 16.66 -4.03 -5.39
CA PRO A 151 15.68 -4.67 -4.51
C PRO A 151 14.25 -4.48 -5.01
N GLY A 152 13.38 -5.40 -4.61
CA GLY A 152 11.96 -5.38 -4.88
C GLY A 152 11.17 -4.42 -4.00
N LYS A 153 9.88 -4.30 -4.30
CA LYS A 153 8.96 -3.44 -3.56
C LYS A 153 8.72 -3.90 -2.13
N VAL A 154 8.81 -5.21 -1.85
CA VAL A 154 8.69 -5.73 -0.49
C VAL A 154 9.89 -5.32 0.35
N PHE A 155 11.10 -5.46 -0.21
CA PHE A 155 12.33 -4.96 0.42
C PHE A 155 12.23 -3.45 0.69
N ASP A 156 11.85 -2.65 -0.31
CA ASP A 156 11.69 -1.20 -0.13
C ASP A 156 10.69 -0.86 0.99
N ALA A 157 9.56 -1.57 1.06
CA ALA A 157 8.53 -1.32 2.06
C ALA A 157 8.98 -1.64 3.49
N LEU A 158 9.75 -2.71 3.67
CA LEU A 158 10.12 -3.23 4.99
C LEU A 158 11.50 -2.76 5.44
N VAL A 159 12.49 -2.78 4.55
CA VAL A 159 13.87 -2.43 4.86
C VAL A 159 14.12 -0.94 4.73
N HIS A 160 13.59 -0.26 3.71
CA HIS A 160 13.70 1.20 3.61
C HIS A 160 12.55 1.95 4.30
N GLY A 161 11.42 1.28 4.54
CA GLY A 161 10.27 1.85 5.23
C GLY A 161 10.43 1.91 6.76
N SER A 162 9.38 2.41 7.42
CA SER A 162 9.36 2.56 8.88
C SER A 162 8.48 1.53 9.59
N TYR A 163 7.67 0.78 8.85
CA TYR A 163 6.62 -0.08 9.41
C TYR A 163 6.87 -1.56 9.08
N ALA A 164 6.59 -2.44 10.04
CA ALA A 164 6.66 -3.89 9.89
C ALA A 164 5.38 -4.48 9.29
N ASN A 165 4.25 -3.78 9.44
CA ASN A 165 2.95 -4.15 8.91
C ASN A 165 2.38 -3.08 7.95
N PRO A 166 3.09 -2.72 6.88
CA PRO A 166 2.55 -1.82 5.87
C PRO A 166 1.38 -2.47 5.13
N VAL A 167 0.47 -1.65 4.61
CA VAL A 167 -0.48 -2.08 3.58
C VAL A 167 0.25 -2.08 2.23
N ILE A 168 0.34 -3.23 1.58
CA ILE A 168 0.80 -3.35 0.20
C ILE A 168 -0.39 -3.69 -0.67
N ALA A 169 -0.75 -2.74 -1.55
CA ALA A 169 -1.83 -2.88 -2.51
C ALA A 169 -1.30 -3.32 -3.86
N VAL A 170 -1.74 -4.49 -4.33
CA VAL A 170 -1.39 -5.06 -5.62
C VAL A 170 -2.58 -4.92 -6.57
N ASP A 171 -2.49 -3.98 -7.50
CA ASP A 171 -3.58 -3.59 -8.37
C ASP A 171 -3.58 -4.42 -9.66
N GLU A 172 -4.78 -4.82 -10.10
CA GLU A 172 -5.02 -5.54 -11.37
C GLU A 172 -4.22 -6.84 -11.49
N ILE A 173 -4.26 -7.69 -10.46
CA ILE A 173 -3.54 -8.99 -10.48
C ILE A 173 -4.02 -9.92 -11.60
N ASP A 174 -5.25 -9.75 -12.08
CA ASP A 174 -5.81 -10.42 -13.26
C ASP A 174 -5.19 -9.98 -14.59
N LYS A 175 -4.40 -8.90 -14.59
CA LYS A 175 -3.69 -8.36 -15.74
C LYS A 175 -2.19 -8.65 -15.70
N ALA A 176 -1.74 -9.40 -14.69
CA ALA A 176 -0.36 -9.89 -14.62
C ALA A 176 -0.14 -10.92 -15.75
N THR A 177 0.31 -10.44 -16.90
CA THR A 177 0.62 -11.28 -18.06
C THR A 177 2.14 -11.41 -18.11
N GLY A 178 2.66 -12.63 -18.00
CA GLY A 178 4.10 -12.89 -18.14
C GLY A 178 4.47 -13.22 -19.57
N ASP A 179 5.70 -12.88 -19.99
CA ASP A 179 6.36 -13.68 -21.02
C ASP A 179 6.55 -15.10 -20.48
N SER A 180 6.44 -16.12 -21.33
CA SER A 180 6.43 -17.55 -20.97
C SER A 180 7.61 -18.05 -20.12
N GLN A 181 8.61 -17.20 -19.87
CA GLN A 181 9.82 -17.49 -19.12
C GLN A 181 9.75 -17.08 -17.64
N TYR A 182 8.89 -16.14 -17.24
CA TYR A 182 8.83 -15.64 -15.85
C TYR A 182 7.39 -15.38 -15.38
N ASP A 183 6.99 -16.04 -14.30
CA ASP A 183 5.68 -15.82 -13.67
C ASP A 183 5.67 -14.48 -12.91
N PRO A 184 4.86 -13.48 -13.34
CA PRO A 184 4.79 -12.19 -12.66
C PRO A 184 4.22 -12.28 -11.24
N LEU A 185 3.51 -13.35 -10.92
CA LEU A 185 2.92 -13.60 -9.60
C LEU A 185 3.80 -14.51 -8.72
N GLY A 186 4.97 -14.93 -9.22
CA GLY A 186 5.86 -15.89 -8.55
C GLY A 186 6.18 -15.55 -7.08
N ALA A 187 6.43 -14.27 -6.78
CA ALA A 187 6.71 -13.84 -5.42
C ALA A 187 5.48 -13.97 -4.48
N LEU A 188 4.25 -13.86 -5.01
CA LEU A 188 3.03 -13.90 -4.19
C LEU A 188 2.75 -15.28 -3.60
N TYR A 189 3.22 -16.37 -4.21
CA TYR A 189 3.03 -17.71 -3.64
C TYR A 189 3.68 -17.84 -2.26
N ALA A 190 4.84 -17.22 -2.07
CA ALA A 190 5.55 -17.18 -0.79
C ALA A 190 5.00 -16.08 0.13
N LEU A 191 4.70 -14.90 -0.41
CA LEU A 191 4.32 -13.72 0.37
C LEU A 191 2.90 -13.75 0.95
N LEU A 192 1.97 -14.50 0.34
CA LEU A 192 0.58 -14.60 0.79
C LEU A 192 0.39 -15.68 1.87
N GLU A 193 1.39 -16.51 2.12
CA GLU A 193 1.36 -17.49 3.19
C GLU A 193 2.16 -16.97 4.39
N HIS A 194 1.54 -16.93 5.58
CA HIS A 194 2.15 -16.33 6.77
C HIS A 194 3.52 -16.92 7.11
N ASP A 195 3.64 -18.25 7.17
CA ASP A 195 4.88 -18.92 7.60
C ASP A 195 6.02 -18.68 6.60
N THR A 196 5.77 -18.89 5.30
CA THR A 196 6.77 -18.64 4.26
C THR A 196 7.14 -17.15 4.16
N ALA A 197 6.19 -16.24 4.39
CA ALA A 197 6.44 -14.80 4.34
C ALA A 197 7.37 -14.31 5.47
N GLN A 198 7.48 -15.02 6.59
CA GLN A 198 8.41 -14.66 7.68
C GLN A 198 9.88 -14.78 7.30
N THR A 199 10.20 -15.57 6.27
CA THR A 199 11.56 -15.79 5.77
C THR A 199 11.68 -15.46 4.28
N PHE A 200 10.94 -14.45 3.82
CA PHE A 200 10.96 -14.04 2.41
C PHE A 200 12.35 -13.55 2.00
N ILE A 201 12.89 -14.05 0.89
CA ILE A 201 14.19 -13.65 0.38
C ILE A 201 14.00 -12.78 -0.86
N ASP A 202 14.47 -11.54 -0.79
CA ASP A 202 14.60 -10.67 -1.96
C ASP A 202 15.83 -11.11 -2.78
N GLU A 203 15.69 -11.30 -4.08
CA GLU A 203 16.74 -11.84 -4.95
C GLU A 203 17.92 -10.90 -5.14
N PHE A 204 17.72 -9.60 -4.91
CA PHE A 204 18.84 -8.68 -4.95
C PHE A 204 19.65 -8.78 -3.66
N ALA A 205 18.96 -8.74 -2.50
CA ALA A 205 19.62 -8.66 -1.21
C ALA A 205 20.00 -10.02 -0.62
N GLU A 206 19.36 -11.12 -1.02
CA GLU A 206 19.66 -12.49 -0.57
C GLU A 206 19.66 -12.70 0.96
N ILE A 207 19.00 -11.80 1.71
CA ILE A 207 18.82 -11.88 3.16
C ILE A 207 17.34 -12.17 3.45
N PRO A 208 17.02 -13.13 4.36
CA PRO A 208 15.67 -13.35 4.83
C PRO A 208 15.07 -12.11 5.51
N ILE A 209 13.89 -11.73 5.04
CA ILE A 209 13.09 -10.59 5.49
C ILE A 209 11.74 -11.10 5.98
N ASN A 210 11.36 -10.69 7.18
CA ASN A 210 10.05 -10.98 7.75
C ASN A 210 8.98 -10.06 7.15
N ALA A 211 8.26 -10.60 6.17
CA ALA A 211 7.09 -9.99 5.54
C ALA A 211 5.75 -10.55 6.10
N GLY A 212 5.77 -11.40 7.13
CA GLY A 212 4.58 -12.09 7.66
C GLY A 212 3.54 -11.16 8.29
N HIS A 213 3.90 -9.90 8.57
CA HIS A 213 2.98 -8.88 9.10
C HIS A 213 2.46 -7.91 8.03
N VAL A 214 2.86 -8.06 6.77
CA VAL A 214 2.37 -7.21 5.68
C VAL A 214 0.87 -7.42 5.50
N ILE A 215 0.13 -6.32 5.38
CA ILE A 215 -1.31 -6.36 5.09
C ILE A 215 -1.49 -6.30 3.57
N TRP A 216 -1.87 -7.43 2.98
CA TRP A 216 -2.05 -7.57 1.53
C TRP A 216 -3.45 -7.20 1.08
N ILE A 217 -3.54 -6.33 0.07
CA ILE A 217 -4.79 -6.02 -0.61
C ILE A 217 -4.57 -6.14 -2.12
N ALA A 218 -5.12 -7.17 -2.73
CA ALA A 218 -5.13 -7.35 -4.16
C ALA A 218 -6.43 -6.79 -4.77
N THR A 219 -6.35 -6.32 -6.02
CA THR A 219 -7.54 -5.96 -6.80
C THR A 219 -7.56 -6.74 -8.10
N ALA A 220 -8.75 -7.14 -8.53
CA ALA A 220 -8.95 -7.80 -9.81
C ALA A 220 -10.29 -7.41 -10.44
N ASN A 221 -10.39 -7.59 -11.75
CA ASN A 221 -11.66 -7.47 -12.47
C ASN A 221 -12.24 -8.85 -12.84
N ASP A 222 -11.40 -9.84 -13.09
CA ASP A 222 -11.80 -11.22 -13.38
C ASP A 222 -10.94 -12.20 -12.57
N GLU A 223 -11.57 -12.95 -11.67
CA GLU A 223 -10.86 -13.95 -10.85
C GLU A 223 -10.34 -15.14 -11.66
N ARG A 224 -10.93 -15.44 -12.83
CA ARG A 224 -10.55 -16.60 -13.65
C ARG A 224 -9.15 -16.47 -14.25
N ALA A 225 -8.63 -15.25 -14.30
CA ALA A 225 -7.27 -14.98 -14.73
C ALA A 225 -6.24 -15.13 -13.60
N ILE A 226 -6.68 -15.39 -12.37
CA ILE A 226 -5.80 -15.57 -11.20
C ILE A 226 -5.59 -17.07 -10.95
N PRO A 227 -4.34 -17.53 -10.75
CA PRO A 227 -4.06 -18.90 -10.37
C PRO A 227 -4.78 -19.31 -9.07
N GLU A 228 -5.41 -20.48 -9.07
CA GLU A 228 -6.12 -21.06 -7.92
C GLU A 228 -5.27 -21.09 -6.62
N PRO A 229 -3.95 -21.42 -6.65
CA PRO A 229 -3.17 -21.42 -5.41
C PRO A 229 -3.03 -20.04 -4.77
N ILE A 230 -3.14 -18.94 -5.54
CA ILE A 230 -3.12 -17.58 -5.02
C ILE A 230 -4.51 -17.26 -4.45
N LEU A 231 -5.59 -17.57 -5.19
CA LEU A 231 -6.97 -17.36 -4.73
C LEU A 231 -7.25 -18.05 -3.38
N ASN A 232 -6.80 -19.30 -3.22
CA ASN A 232 -7.02 -20.07 -1.99
C ASN A 232 -6.32 -19.50 -0.74
N ARG A 233 -5.41 -18.53 -0.90
CA ARG A 233 -4.72 -17.83 0.20
C ARG A 233 -5.33 -16.45 0.51
N MET A 234 -6.40 -16.06 -0.18
CA MET A 234 -7.03 -14.75 -0.04
C MET A 234 -8.49 -14.87 0.35
N ASN A 235 -8.98 -13.91 1.15
CA ASN A 235 -10.41 -13.67 1.30
C ASN A 235 -10.89 -12.87 0.08
N VAL A 236 -11.75 -13.49 -0.72
CA VAL A 236 -12.32 -12.88 -1.93
C VAL A 236 -13.60 -12.15 -1.60
N TYR A 237 -13.66 -10.85 -1.95
CA TYR A 237 -14.85 -10.01 -1.78
C TYR A 237 -15.31 -9.48 -3.14
N GLU A 238 -16.55 -9.79 -3.50
CA GLU A 238 -17.20 -9.21 -4.67
C GLU A 238 -17.73 -7.82 -4.33
N ILE A 239 -17.13 -6.80 -4.92
CA ILE A 239 -17.46 -5.40 -4.66
C ILE A 239 -18.45 -4.92 -5.72
N PRO A 240 -19.70 -4.59 -5.33
CA PRO A 240 -20.67 -4.05 -6.25
C PRO A 240 -20.30 -2.62 -6.68
N PRO A 241 -20.79 -2.17 -7.86
CA PRO A 241 -20.66 -0.77 -8.23
C PRO A 241 -21.38 0.11 -7.20
N PRO A 242 -20.79 1.25 -6.80
CA PRO A 242 -21.43 2.15 -5.86
C PRO A 242 -22.70 2.74 -6.49
N ASP A 243 -23.72 2.95 -5.65
CA ASP A 243 -24.91 3.69 -6.05
C ASP A 243 -24.56 5.15 -6.40
N ARG A 244 -25.55 5.90 -6.91
CA ARG A 244 -25.31 7.29 -7.36
C ARG A 244 -24.77 8.19 -6.24
N ASP A 245 -25.27 8.02 -5.02
CA ASP A 245 -24.85 8.82 -3.87
C ASP A 245 -23.48 8.38 -3.34
N GLY A 246 -23.20 7.08 -3.31
CA GLY A 246 -21.89 6.51 -3.01
C GLY A 246 -20.82 6.96 -3.99
N SER A 247 -21.13 6.93 -5.29
CA SER A 247 -20.25 7.47 -6.35
C SER A 247 -19.90 8.93 -6.10
N ARG A 248 -20.89 9.75 -5.69
CA ARG A 248 -20.67 11.15 -5.31
C ARG A 248 -19.79 11.29 -4.08
N ARG A 249 -19.99 10.46 -3.04
CA ARG A 249 -19.18 10.45 -1.81
C ARG A 249 -17.72 10.08 -2.12
N ILE A 250 -17.48 9.03 -2.90
CA ILE A 250 -16.14 8.60 -3.34
C ILE A 250 -15.44 9.72 -4.09
N ALA A 251 -16.10 10.27 -5.13
CA ALA A 251 -15.52 11.35 -5.92
C ALA A 251 -15.18 12.57 -5.04
N GLN A 252 -16.07 12.94 -4.12
CA GLN A 252 -15.87 14.07 -3.20
C GLN A 252 -14.70 13.84 -2.24
N SER A 253 -14.49 12.60 -1.77
CA SER A 253 -13.34 12.23 -0.94
C SER A 253 -12.02 12.39 -1.71
N ILE A 254 -11.93 11.78 -2.90
CA ILE A 254 -10.75 11.88 -3.78
C ILE A 254 -10.44 13.34 -4.10
N TYR A 255 -11.47 14.13 -4.42
CA TYR A 255 -11.32 15.55 -4.69
C TYR A 255 -10.78 16.35 -3.50
N ASN A 256 -11.30 16.10 -2.30
CA ASN A 256 -10.82 16.76 -1.09
C ASN A 256 -9.36 16.43 -0.81
N GLU A 257 -8.96 15.17 -1.05
CA GLU A 257 -7.58 14.72 -0.90
C GLU A 257 -6.63 15.43 -1.87
N ILE A 258 -6.97 15.48 -3.16
CA ILE A 258 -6.17 16.22 -4.15
C ILE A 258 -6.11 17.71 -3.77
N ARG A 259 -7.22 18.27 -3.27
CA ARG A 259 -7.28 19.67 -2.87
C ARG A 259 -6.41 19.97 -1.64
N SER A 260 -6.35 19.09 -0.65
CA SER A 260 -5.55 19.30 0.56
C SER A 260 -4.07 19.03 0.33
N ALA A 261 -3.72 18.13 -0.59
CA ALA A 261 -2.34 17.81 -0.93
C ALA A 261 -1.58 18.96 -1.60
N HIS A 262 -2.28 19.99 -2.11
CA HIS A 262 -1.66 21.06 -2.87
C HIS A 262 -2.11 22.46 -2.42
N GLY A 263 -1.16 23.39 -2.31
CA GLY A 263 -1.47 24.79 -1.96
C GLY A 263 -2.41 25.49 -2.95
N TRP A 264 -2.42 25.08 -4.22
CA TRP A 264 -3.38 25.58 -5.21
C TRP A 264 -4.80 25.06 -4.99
N GLY A 265 -4.97 23.97 -4.24
CA GLY A 265 -6.27 23.37 -3.99
C GLY A 265 -7.21 24.32 -3.25
N GLN A 266 -6.71 25.18 -2.37
CA GLN A 266 -7.51 26.22 -1.70
C GLN A 266 -8.21 27.20 -2.67
N ARG A 267 -7.80 27.22 -3.94
CA ARG A 267 -8.42 28.04 -4.99
C ARG A 267 -9.67 27.40 -5.62
N PHE A 268 -9.95 26.14 -5.30
CA PHE A 268 -11.09 25.39 -5.79
C PHE A 268 -12.19 25.27 -4.72
N PRO A 269 -13.47 25.13 -5.10
CA PRO A 269 -14.58 25.03 -4.15
C PRO A 269 -14.42 23.83 -3.19
N ALA A 270 -15.08 23.91 -2.03
CA ALA A 270 -15.06 22.83 -1.05
C ALA A 270 -15.76 21.55 -1.55
N GLN A 271 -16.83 21.73 -2.34
CA GLN A 271 -17.63 20.65 -2.89
C GLN A 271 -17.44 20.54 -4.41
N LEU A 272 -17.36 19.31 -4.91
CA LEU A 272 -17.41 19.00 -6.33
C LEU A 272 -18.71 19.54 -6.93
N GLY A 273 -18.60 20.23 -8.07
CA GLY A 273 -19.74 20.90 -8.71
C GLY A 273 -20.15 22.23 -8.08
N GLY A 274 -19.52 22.66 -6.99
CA GLY A 274 -19.72 24.00 -6.42
C GLY A 274 -19.29 25.10 -7.40
N ARG A 275 -20.04 26.22 -7.45
CA ARG A 275 -19.65 27.37 -8.28
C ARG A 275 -18.28 27.91 -7.83
N ARG A 276 -17.37 28.13 -8.79
CA ARG A 276 -16.06 28.76 -8.52
C ARG A 276 -16.27 30.10 -7.83
N SER A 277 -15.45 30.43 -6.82
CA SER A 277 -15.56 31.73 -6.15
C SER A 277 -15.41 32.87 -7.17
N THR A 278 -16.29 33.87 -7.06
CA THR A 278 -16.43 35.02 -7.98
C THR A 278 -15.16 35.85 -8.13
N ARG A 279 -14.14 35.63 -7.28
CA ARG A 279 -12.84 36.29 -7.33
C ARG A 279 -12.08 36.05 -8.65
N TRP A 280 -12.36 34.95 -9.34
CA TRP A 280 -11.75 34.63 -10.64
C TRP A 280 -12.34 35.38 -11.84
N ARG A 281 -13.60 35.83 -11.79
CA ARG A 281 -14.21 36.57 -12.91
C ARG A 281 -13.60 37.98 -13.10
N ARG A 282 -12.99 38.56 -12.07
CA ARG A 282 -12.46 39.94 -12.11
C ARG A 282 -11.05 40.08 -12.71
N ARG A 283 -10.28 39.00 -12.90
CA ARG A 283 -8.91 39.11 -13.47
C ARG A 283 -8.80 39.06 -15.01
N ARG A 284 -9.92 38.88 -15.74
CA ARG A 284 -9.94 38.95 -17.22
C ARG A 284 -10.43 40.29 -17.79
N ARG A 285 -10.58 41.34 -16.98
CA ARG A 285 -11.02 42.68 -17.42
C ARG A 285 -10.02 43.79 -17.05
N VAL A 286 -8.72 43.57 -17.25
CA VAL A 286 -7.76 44.69 -17.29
C VAL A 286 -6.66 44.37 -18.31
N LYS A 287 -6.81 44.95 -19.51
CA LYS A 287 -5.81 45.32 -20.55
C LYS A 287 -6.41 45.21 -21.97
N CYS A 288 -7.46 45.98 -22.21
CA CYS A 288 -7.67 46.60 -23.52
C CYS A 288 -7.85 48.10 -23.22
N GLY A 289 -6.72 48.78 -23.03
CA GLY A 289 -6.63 50.22 -22.87
C GLY A 289 -5.82 50.77 -24.02
N ALA A 290 -6.40 51.75 -24.70
CA ALA A 290 -6.00 52.31 -25.98
C ALA A 290 -4.52 52.74 -26.08
N ARG A 291 -3.98 52.64 -27.30
CA ARG A 291 -2.98 53.59 -27.78
C ARG A 291 -3.55 54.25 -29.04
N SER A 292 -3.73 55.54 -28.91
CA SER A 292 -3.81 56.59 -29.92
C SER A 292 -2.76 56.45 -31.01
#